data_AF-A0A6V8SFV6-F1
#
_entry.id   AF-A0A6V8SFV6-F1
#
_cell.length_a   1.000
_cell.length_b   1.000
_cell.length_c   1.000
_cell.angle_alpha   90.00
_cell.angle_beta   90.00
_cell.angle_gamma   90.00
#
_symmetry.space_group_name_H-M   'P 1'
#
loop_
_entity.id
_entity.type
_entity.pdbx_description
1 polymer ?
#
loop_
_entity_poly.entity_id
_entity_poly.type
_entity_poly.pdbx_seq_one_letter_code
_entity_poly.pdbx_strand_id
1 'polypeptide(L)' 'MKNKYKTASVLFSCFSVFLIIAMLTTTLIDYQNFLQHPEYSTPFSLNLVFKSVTYGVPTVASLVLSFIFKKKQLDNR' A
#
# COMPACT_ATOMS: atom_id res chain seq x y z
N MET A 1 -5.14 13.23 24.45
CA MET A 1 -4.20 12.77 23.40
C MET A 1 -4.47 11.34 22.91
N LYS A 2 -4.95 10.43 23.77
CA LYS A 2 -5.27 9.02 23.47
C LYS A 2 -6.14 8.79 22.22
N ASN A 3 -7.17 9.61 22.02
CA ASN A 3 -8.05 9.48 20.85
C ASN A 3 -7.34 9.81 19.52
N LYS A 4 -6.37 10.74 19.53
CA LYS A 4 -5.61 11.14 18.34
C LYS A 4 -4.72 9.99 17.84
N TYR A 5 -4.05 9.28 18.76
CA TYR A 5 -3.20 8.13 18.41
C TYR A 5 -4.02 6.92 17.93
N LYS A 6 -5.20 6.69 18.51
CA LYS A 6 -6.14 5.67 18.06
C LYS A 6 -6.60 5.93 16.62
N THR A 7 -7.06 7.15 16.34
CA THR A 7 -7.51 7.54 14.99
C THR A 7 -6.37 7.47 13.98
N ALA A 8 -5.16 7.92 14.34
CA ALA A 8 -3.99 7.83 13.47
C ALA A 8 -3.64 6.37 13.13
N SER A 9 -3.59 5.47 14.11
CA SER A 9 -3.31 4.05 13.86
C SER A 9 -4.34 3.43 12.91
N VAL A 10 -5.64 3.68 13.13
CA VAL A 10 -6.69 3.17 12.24
C VAL A 10 -6.56 3.73 10.83
N LEU A 11 -6.28 5.04 10.69
CA LEU A 11 -6.07 5.68 9.38
C LEU A 11 -4.90 5.05 8.61
N PHE A 12 -3.74 4.89 9.25
CA PHE A 12 -2.58 4.26 8.61
C PHE A 12 -2.82 2.78 8.27
N SER A 13 -3.58 2.06 9.10
CA SER A 13 -3.99 0.69 8.77
C SER A 13 -4.93 0.66 7.56
N CYS A 14 -5.98 1.49 7.53
CA CYS A 14 -6.87 1.61 6.37
C CYS A 14 -6.11 2.03 5.11
N PHE A 15 -5.17 2.98 5.23
CA PHE A 15 -4.34 3.43 4.11
C PHE A 15 -3.47 2.29 3.55
N SER A 16 -2.89 1.44 4.41
CA SER A 16 -2.12 0.28 3.96
C SER A 16 -2.96 -0.71 3.16
N VAL A 17 -4.19 -0.97 3.60
CA VAL A 17 -5.15 -1.83 2.87
C VAL A 17 -5.52 -1.19 1.53
N PHE A 18 -5.76 0.12 1.52
CA PHE A 18 -6.09 0.86 0.30
C PHE A 18 -4.95 0.80 -0.73
N LEU A 19 -3.69 0.92 -0.29
CA LEU A 19 -2.52 0.80 -1.16
C LEU A 19 -2.41 -0.59 -1.80
N ILE A 20 -2.70 -1.65 -1.04
CA ILE A 20 -2.72 -3.03 -1.56
C ILE A 20 -3.81 -3.18 -2.63
N ILE A 21 -5.01 -2.66 -2.37
CA ILE A 21 -6.12 -2.71 -3.33
C ILE A 21 -5.75 -1.94 -4.61
N ALA A 22 -5.20 -0.73 -4.47
CA ALA A 22 -4.75 0.08 -5.61
C ALA A 22 -3.63 -0.61 -6.41
N MET A 23 -2.71 -1.29 -5.74
CA MET A 23 -1.69 -2.10 -6.42
C MET A 23 -2.32 -3.23 -7.22
N LEU A 24 -3.27 -3.96 -6.64
CA LEU A 24 -3.95 -5.08 -7.31
C LEU A 24 -4.77 -4.62 -8.52
N THR A 25 -5.58 -3.58 -8.38
CA THR A 25 -6.42 -3.07 -9.47
C THR A 25 -5.58 -2.56 -10.63
N THR A 26 -4.54 -1.78 -10.35
CA THR A 26 -3.66 -1.27 -11.42
C THR A 26 -2.81 -2.37 -12.05
N THR A 27 -2.44 -3.41 -11.29
CA THR A 27 -1.73 -4.59 -11.86
C THR A 27 -2.65 -5.39 -12.79
N LEU A 28 -3.93 -5.55 -12.43
CA LEU A 28 -4.92 -6.22 -13.27
C LEU A 28 -5.15 -5.46 -14.58
N ILE A 29 -5.31 -4.13 -14.51
CA ILE A 29 -5.47 -3.28 -15.70
C ILE A 29 -4.25 -3.40 -16.62
N ASP A 30 -3.04 -3.32 -16.05
CA ASP A 30 -1.81 -3.42 -16.86
C ASP A 30 -1.62 -4.82 -17.46
N TYR A 31 -2.05 -5.87 -16.76
CA TYR A 31 -2.02 -7.23 -17.30
C TYR A 31 -3.00 -7.38 -18.47
N GLN A 32 -4.22 -6.84 -18.35
CA GLN A 32 -5.18 -6.84 -19.45
C GLN A 32 -4.65 -6.06 -20.66
N ASN A 33 -4.05 -4.89 -20.43
CA ASN A 33 -3.43 -4.10 -21.49
C ASN A 33 -2.27 -4.85 -22.16
N PHE A 34 -1.42 -5.54 -21.38
CA PHE A 34 -0.34 -6.36 -21.90
C PHE A 34 -0.85 -7.50 -22.79
N LEU A 35 -1.96 -8.16 -22.41
CA LEU A 35 -2.59 -9.21 -23.21
C LEU A 35 -3.19 -8.67 -24.52
N GLN A 36 -3.75 -7.46 -24.50
CA GLN A 36 -4.38 -6.85 -25.67
C GLN A 36 -3.36 -6.22 -26.63
N HIS A 37 -2.27 -5.66 -26.10
CA HIS A 37 -1.28 -4.89 -26.85
C HIS A 37 0.15 -5.25 -26.41
N PRO A 38 0.63 -6.48 -26.68
CA PRO A 38 1.95 -6.94 -26.24
C PRO A 38 3.10 -6.15 -26.89
N GLU A 39 2.86 -5.54 -28.04
CA GLU A 39 3.87 -4.81 -28.84
C GLU A 39 4.17 -3.38 -28.34
N TYR A 40 3.27 -2.77 -27.58
CA TYR A 40 3.46 -1.43 -26.98
C TYR A 40 3.67 -1.49 -25.46
N SER A 41 3.53 -2.68 -24.87
CA SER A 41 3.56 -2.85 -23.42
C SER A 41 4.96 -3.18 -22.94
N THR A 42 5.44 -2.47 -21.92
CA THR A 42 6.66 -2.86 -21.20
C THR A 42 6.52 -4.29 -20.66
N PRO A 43 7.61 -5.06 -20.54
CA PRO A 43 7.57 -6.41 -19.98
C PRO A 43 6.83 -6.40 -18.65
N PHE A 44 5.76 -7.19 -18.54
CA PHE A 44 4.90 -7.22 -17.36
C PHE A 44 5.69 -7.46 -16.07
N SER A 45 6.76 -8.27 -16.14
CA SER A 45 7.69 -8.53 -15.04
C SER A 45 8.38 -7.26 -14.52
N LEU A 46 8.83 -6.37 -15.42
CA LEU A 46 9.51 -5.13 -15.05
C LEU A 46 8.54 -4.16 -14.38
N ASN A 47 7.34 -4.01 -14.96
CA ASN A 47 6.27 -3.18 -14.39
C ASN A 47 5.83 -3.68 -13.01
N LEU A 48 5.71 -5.01 -12.82
CA LEU A 48 5.38 -5.62 -11.54
C LEU A 48 6.43 -5.29 -10.46
N VAL A 49 7.72 -5.29 -10.81
CA VAL A 49 8.81 -4.92 -9.89
C VAL A 49 8.73 -3.43 -9.51
N PHE A 50 8.49 -2.55 -10.47
CA PHE A 50 8.33 -1.11 -10.16
C PHE A 50 7.11 -0.86 -9.27
N LYS A 51 5.99 -1.55 -9.52
CA LYS A 51 4.80 -1.44 -8.67
C LYS A 51 5.00 -2.02 -7.28
N SER A 52 5.69 -3.15 -7.15
CA SER A 52 5.96 -3.73 -5.83
C SER A 52 6.81 -2.78 -4.98
N VAL A 53 7.76 -2.07 -5.56
CA VAL A 53 8.52 -1.03 -4.84
C VAL A 53 7.63 0.19 -4.55
N THR A 54 6.92 0.69 -5.55
CA THR A 54 6.11 1.92 -5.45
C THR A 54 4.97 1.80 -4.45
N TYR A 55 4.29 0.67 -4.39
CA TYR A 55 3.19 0.43 -3.45
C TYR A 55 3.63 -0.31 -2.19
N GLY A 56 4.62 -1.21 -2.29
CA GLY A 56 5.09 -2.00 -1.15
C GLY A 56 5.82 -1.17 -0.11
N VAL A 57 6.72 -0.27 -0.51
CA VAL A 57 7.45 0.59 0.44
C VAL A 57 6.50 1.47 1.26
N PRO A 58 5.54 2.21 0.65
CA PRO A 58 4.56 2.98 1.41
C PRO A 58 3.64 2.12 2.27
N THR A 59 3.28 0.91 1.82
CA THR A 59 2.44 -0.02 2.59
C THR A 59 3.14 -0.45 3.88
N VAL A 60 4.41 -0.86 3.79
CA VAL A 60 5.22 -1.24 4.96
C VAL A 60 5.41 -0.05 5.89
N ALA A 61 5.76 1.13 5.36
CA ALA A 61 5.91 2.34 6.15
C ALA A 61 4.62 2.71 6.90
N SER A 62 3.46 2.60 6.23
CA SER A 62 2.15 2.85 6.83
C SER A 62 1.82 1.86 7.95
N LEU A 63 2.13 0.57 7.77
CA LEU A 63 1.95 -0.43 8.82
C LEU A 63 2.84 -0.17 10.04
N VAL A 64 4.11 0.19 9.82
CA VAL A 64 5.04 0.56 10.89
C VAL A 64 4.54 1.77 11.66
N LEU A 65 4.10 2.83 10.96
CA LEU A 65 3.49 4.01 11.58
C LEU A 65 2.25 3.65 12.39
N SER A 66 1.36 2.81 11.85
CA SER A 66 0.19 2.33 12.58
C SER A 66 0.57 1.63 13.88
N PHE A 67 1.59 0.76 13.84
CA PHE A 67 2.08 0.06 15.03
C PHE A 67 2.68 1.01 16.07
N ILE A 68 3.48 2.00 15.64
CA ILE A 68 4.06 3.02 16.52
C ILE A 68 2.96 3.83 17.21
N PHE A 69 1.93 4.27 16.46
CA PHE A 69 0.82 5.02 17.05
C PHE A 69 -0.01 4.17 18.01
N LYS A 70 -0.23 2.89 17.67
CA LYS A 70 -0.90 1.94 18.57
C LYS A 70 -0.12 1.73 19.87
N LYS A 71 1.21 1.58 19.80
CA LYS A 71 2.09 1.47 20.98
C LYS A 71 2.03 2.73 21.83
N LYS A 72 2.17 3.92 21.23
CA LYS A 72 2.01 5.21 21.95
C LYS A 72 0.65 5.37 22.61
N GLN A 73 -0.42 4.81 22.05
CA GLN A 73 -1.74 4.82 22.68
C GLN A 73 -1.77 3.95 23.95
N LEU A 74 -1.08 2.82 23.95
CA LEU A 74 -1.00 1.90 25.09
C LEU A 74 -0.12 2.45 26.21
N ASP A 75 1.02 3.06 25.89
CA ASP A 75 1.94 3.65 26.88
C ASP A 75 1.36 4.91 27.57
N ASN A 76 0.40 5.60 26.93
CA ASN A 76 -0.31 6.76 27.50
C ASN A 76 -1.62 6.38 28.24
N ARG A 77 -1.74 5.14 28.72
CA ARG A 77 -2.93 4.62 29.40
C ARG A 77 -2.69 4.51 30.90
#